data_AF-A0A183BMP5-F1
#
_entry.id   AF-A0A183BMP5-F1
#
_cell.length_a   1.000
_cell.length_b   1.000
_cell.length_c   1.000
_cell.angle_alpha   90.00
_cell.angle_beta   90.00
_cell.angle_gamma   90.00
#
_symmetry.space_group_name_H-M   'P 1'
#
loop_
_entity.id
_entity.type
_entity.pdbx_description
1 polymer ?
#
loop_
_entity_poly.entity_id
_entity_poly.type
_entity_poly.pdbx_seq_one_letter_code
_entity_poly.pdbx_strand_id
1 'polypeptide(L)'
;MASMSQLFENIGVRRKADNQLVNGREALQGCQVVALYFSAHWCPPCRNFTPVLKQFYEQVKKAPDASFEIVFVSFDRSEDDLRKYLAESHGNWLYIPYGSEHIQ
;
A
#
# COMPACT_ATOMS: atom_id res chain seq x y z
N MET A 1 -0.24 14.67 19.86
CA MET A 1 0.04 14.61 18.41
C MET A 1 -0.84 13.52 17.82
N ALA A 2 -1.54 13.77 16.72
CA ALA A 2 -2.36 12.75 16.08
C ALA A 2 -1.44 11.64 15.52
N SER A 3 -1.77 10.37 15.78
CA SER A 3 -1.00 9.24 15.22
C SER A 3 -1.32 9.08 13.74
N MET A 4 -0.39 8.56 12.94
CA MET A 4 -0.62 8.40 11.50
C MET A 4 -1.80 7.48 11.18
N SER A 5 -2.05 6.49 12.03
CA SER A 5 -3.22 5.62 11.94
C SER A 5 -4.57 6.36 12.06
N GLN A 6 -4.65 7.50 12.75
CA GLN A 6 -5.89 8.26 12.87
C GLN A 6 -6.32 8.91 11.56
N LEU A 7 -5.38 9.20 10.64
CA LEU A 7 -5.72 9.71 9.31
C LEU A 7 -6.43 8.66 8.44
N PHE A 8 -6.38 7.39 8.84
CA PHE A 8 -7.04 6.28 8.15
C PHE A 8 -8.28 5.79 8.91
N GLU A 9 -8.80 6.60 9.82
CA GLU A 9 -10.09 6.33 10.46
C GLU A 9 -11.18 6.33 9.38
N ASN A 10 -11.84 5.17 9.22
CA ASN A 10 -12.86 4.90 8.19
C ASN A 10 -12.33 4.72 6.76
N ILE A 11 -11.03 4.48 6.58
CA ILE A 11 -10.46 4.10 5.29
C ILE A 11 -10.27 2.58 5.26
N GLY A 12 -10.97 1.89 4.36
CA GLY A 12 -10.76 0.45 4.14
C GLY A 12 -9.48 0.19 3.34
N VAL A 13 -8.58 -0.61 3.89
CA VAL A 13 -7.34 -1.04 3.19
C VAL A 13 -7.30 -2.56 3.08
N ARG A 14 -6.75 -3.06 1.98
CA ARG A 14 -6.52 -4.49 1.78
C ARG A 14 -5.07 -4.85 2.02
N ARG A 15 -4.85 -5.97 2.70
CA ARG A 15 -3.52 -6.61 2.80
C ARG A 15 -3.27 -7.40 1.53
N LYS A 16 -2.14 -7.16 0.87
CA LYS A 16 -1.80 -7.94 -0.35
C LYS A 16 -1.59 -9.44 -0.05
N ALA A 17 -1.09 -9.78 1.13
CA ALA A 17 -0.71 -11.15 1.48
C ALA A 17 -1.89 -12.14 1.51
N ASP A 18 -3.04 -11.71 2.04
CA ASP A 18 -4.23 -12.55 2.27
C ASP A 18 -5.51 -11.97 1.64
N ASN A 19 -5.40 -10.81 0.98
CA ASN A 19 -6.49 -10.05 0.40
C ASN A 19 -7.59 -9.62 1.40
N GLN A 20 -7.29 -9.63 2.70
CA GLN A 20 -8.24 -9.24 3.73
C GLN A 20 -8.45 -7.73 3.73
N LEU A 21 -9.71 -7.30 3.69
CA LEU A 21 -10.12 -5.90 3.91
C LEU A 21 -10.18 -5.64 5.42
N VAL A 22 -9.46 -4.63 5.88
CA VAL A 22 -9.39 -4.23 7.28
C VAL A 22 -9.53 -2.71 7.42
N ASN A 23 -9.85 -2.24 8.61
CA ASN A 23 -9.83 -0.82 8.90
C ASN A 23 -8.38 -0.30 8.84
N GLY A 24 -8.14 0.80 8.13
CA GLY A 24 -6.81 1.37 7.95
C GLY A 24 -6.17 1.82 9.26
N ARG A 25 -6.96 2.31 10.22
CA ARG A 25 -6.48 2.65 11.56
C ARG A 25 -5.90 1.44 12.29
N GLU A 26 -6.57 0.30 12.19
CA GLU A 26 -6.12 -0.96 12.79
C GLU A 26 -4.88 -1.49 12.08
N ALA A 27 -4.88 -1.46 10.74
CA ALA A 27 -3.77 -1.96 9.93
C ALA A 27 -2.47 -1.16 10.13
N LEU A 28 -2.57 0.12 10.45
CA LEU A 28 -1.45 1.04 10.63
C LEU A 28 -1.13 1.31 12.11
N GLN A 29 -1.76 0.59 13.04
CA GLN A 29 -1.49 0.77 14.46
C GLN A 29 -0.03 0.45 14.78
N GLY A 30 0.64 1.34 15.52
CA GLY A 30 2.06 1.21 15.86
C GLY A 30 3.03 1.58 14.73
N CYS A 31 2.54 1.83 13.50
CA CYS A 31 3.38 2.39 12.44
C CYS A 31 3.70 3.85 12.76
N GLN A 32 4.98 4.16 12.90
CA GLN A 32 5.46 5.52 13.09
C GLN A 32 5.55 6.27 11.77
N VAL A 33 5.86 5.54 10.69
CA VAL A 33 5.99 6.09 9.34
C VAL A 33 5.06 5.33 8.40
N VAL A 34 4.23 6.07 7.68
CA VAL A 34 3.35 5.53 6.64
C VAL A 34 3.70 6.22 5.33
N ALA A 35 4.09 5.43 4.32
CA ALA A 35 4.33 5.93 2.97
C ALA A 35 3.09 5.73 2.10
N LEU A 36 2.51 6.82 1.63
CA LEU A 36 1.50 6.79 0.58
C LEU A 36 2.22 6.68 -0.77
N TYR A 37 2.00 5.58 -1.48
CA TYR A 37 2.61 5.36 -2.79
C TYR A 37 1.57 5.47 -3.89
N PHE A 38 1.62 6.56 -4.66
CA PHE A 38 0.74 6.80 -5.80
C PHE A 38 1.40 6.32 -7.09
N SER A 39 0.78 5.38 -7.79
CA SER A 39 1.32 4.83 -9.03
C SER A 39 0.23 4.09 -9.83
N ALA A 40 0.52 3.80 -11.10
CA ALA A 40 -0.31 2.93 -11.94
C ALA A 40 0.54 1.97 -12.79
N HIS A 41 -0.04 0.84 -13.17
CA HIS A 41 0.58 -0.17 -14.03
C HIS A 41 0.92 0.37 -15.41
N TRP A 42 0.04 1.18 -15.98
CA TRP A 42 0.20 1.73 -17.33
C TRP A 42 1.36 2.73 -17.43
N CYS A 43 1.84 3.27 -16.32
CA CYS A 43 2.97 4.21 -16.23
C CYS A 43 4.33 3.48 -16.36
N PRO A 44 5.10 3.65 -17.45
CA PRO A 44 6.36 2.95 -17.64
C PRO A 44 7.43 3.20 -16.57
N PRO A 45 7.74 4.44 -16.14
CA PRO A 45 8.75 4.66 -15.11
C PRO A 45 8.32 4.06 -13.76
N CYS A 46 7.01 4.01 -13.49
CA CYS A 46 6.47 3.42 -12.27
C CYS A 46 6.75 1.91 -12.18
N ARG A 47 6.58 1.18 -13.29
CA ARG A 47 6.90 -0.26 -13.35
C ARG A 47 8.38 -0.57 -13.08
N ASN A 48 9.28 0.36 -13.38
CA ASN A 48 10.70 0.21 -13.07
C ASN A 48 11.02 0.51 -11.61
N PHE A 49 10.30 1.46 -10.98
CA PHE A 49 10.54 1.87 -9.61
C PHE A 49 9.95 0.90 -8.57
N THR A 50 8.76 0.37 -8.81
CA THR A 50 8.05 -0.49 -7.85
C THR A 50 8.85 -1.71 -7.38
N PRO A 51 9.58 -2.44 -8.26
CA PRO A 51 10.46 -3.52 -7.82
C PRO A 51 11.58 -3.06 -6.88
N VAL A 52 12.12 -1.86 -7.10
CA VAL A 52 13.14 -1.26 -6.21
C VAL A 52 12.53 -0.93 -4.85
N LEU A 53 11.34 -0.32 -4.84
CA LEU A 53 10.60 -0.03 -3.61
C LEU A 53 10.25 -1.31 -2.84
N LYS A 54 9.87 -2.39 -3.53
CA LYS A 54 9.64 -3.72 -2.95
C LYS A 54 10.88 -4.23 -2.22
N GLN A 55 12.05 -4.18 -2.86
CA GLN A 55 13.30 -4.62 -2.22
C GLN A 55 13.63 -3.82 -0.97
N PHE A 56 13.48 -2.49 -1.02
CA PHE A 56 13.64 -1.62 0.14
C PHE A 56 12.67 -2.00 1.28
N TYR A 57 11.38 -2.14 0.97
CA TYR A 57 10.36 -2.51 1.95
C TYR A 57 10.69 -3.85 2.62
N GLU A 58 11.03 -4.88 1.84
CA GLU A 58 11.38 -6.19 2.38
C GLU A 58 12.64 -6.18 3.26
N GLN A 59 13.60 -5.29 2.99
CA GLN A 59 14.76 -5.08 3.86
C GLN A 59 14.38 -4.40 5.16
N VAL A 60 13.58 -3.33 5.10
CA VAL A 60 13.11 -2.60 6.27
C VAL A 60 12.29 -3.50 7.20
N LYS A 61 11.37 -4.31 6.65
CA LYS A 61 10.51 -5.21 7.45
C LYS A 61 11.27 -6.34 8.16
N LYS A 62 12.53 -6.59 7.83
CA LYS A 62 13.38 -7.56 8.56
C LYS A 62 13.96 -6.98 9.85
N ALA A 63 13.92 -5.66 10.04
CA ALA A 63 14.38 -5.05 11.28
C ALA A 63 13.43 -5.40 12.44
N PRO A 64 13.95 -5.70 13.65
CA PRO A 64 13.13 -6.07 14.81
C PRO A 64 12.06 -5.03 15.17
N ASP A 65 12.38 -3.75 14.99
CA ASP A 65 11.54 -2.61 15.37
C ASP A 65 10.97 -1.88 14.14
N ALA A 66 10.74 -2.60 13.05
CA ALA A 66 10.21 -2.02 11.81
C ALA A 66 8.80 -1.43 12.01
N SER A 67 8.73 -0.12 12.23
CA SER A 67 7.49 0.65 12.41
C SER A 67 7.08 1.41 11.13
N PHE A 68 7.38 0.82 9.97
CA PHE A 68 7.14 1.36 8.63
C PHE A 68 6.13 0.52 7.86
N GLU A 69 5.21 1.18 7.17
CA GLU A 69 4.25 0.53 6.27
C GLU A 69 3.98 1.37 5.02
N ILE A 70 3.67 0.69 3.92
CA ILE A 70 3.28 1.30 2.64
C ILE A 70 1.78 1.11 2.44
N VAL A 71 1.07 2.19 2.09
CA VAL A 71 -0.28 2.13 1.55
C VAL A 71 -0.22 2.53 0.09
N PHE A 72 -0.44 1.57 -0.79
CA PHE A 72 -0.51 1.80 -2.23
C PHE A 72 -1.87 2.42 -2.61
N VAL A 73 -1.79 3.52 -3.34
CA VAL A 73 -2.93 4.24 -3.91
C VAL A 73 -2.83 4.12 -5.43
N SER A 74 -3.67 3.26 -5.99
CA SER A 74 -3.65 2.96 -7.41
C SER A 74 -4.33 4.05 -8.23
N PHE A 75 -3.71 4.39 -9.36
CA PHE A 75 -4.32 5.19 -10.44
C PHE A 75 -4.53 4.33 -11.70
N ASP A 76 -4.66 3.01 -11.50
CA ASP A 76 -5.06 2.07 -12.54
C ASP A 76 -6.51 2.32 -12.96
N ARG A 77 -6.84 1.94 -14.19
CA ARG A 77 -8.15 2.24 -14.81
C ARG A 77 -9.17 1.12 -14.65
N SER A 78 -8.75 0.02 -14.03
CA SER A 78 -9.59 -1.14 -13.75
C SER A 78 -9.05 -1.91 -12.56
N GLU A 79 -9.92 -2.67 -11.92
CA GLU A 79 -9.52 -3.60 -10.85
C GLU A 79 -8.54 -4.67 -11.36
N ASP A 80 -8.69 -5.11 -12.62
CA ASP A 80 -7.81 -6.10 -13.22
C ASP A 80 -6.38 -5.57 -13.43
N ASP A 81 -6.23 -4.31 -13.87
CA ASP A 81 -4.92 -3.67 -14.01
C ASP A 81 -4.22 -3.51 -12.65
N LEU A 82 -4.97 -3.09 -11.62
CA LEU A 82 -4.50 -3.08 -10.24
C LEU A 82 -4.01 -4.47 -9.81
N ARG A 83 -4.82 -5.51 -10.01
CA ARG A 83 -4.48 -6.88 -9.62
C ARG A 83 -3.23 -7.39 -10.33
N LYS A 84 -3.08 -7.13 -11.63
CA LYS A 84 -1.88 -7.49 -12.40
C LYS A 84 -0.66 -6.79 -11.85
N TYR A 85 -0.74 -5.49 -11.58
CA TYR A 85 0.39 -4.73 -11.07
C TYR A 85 0.86 -5.22 -9.69
N LEU A 86 -0.10 -5.45 -8.78
CA LEU A 86 0.16 -6.02 -7.47
C LEU A 86 0.89 -7.37 -7.61
N ALA A 87 0.43 -8.26 -8.49
CA ALA A 87 1.03 -9.57 -8.70
C ALA A 87 2.46 -9.49 -9.26
N GLU A 88 2.70 -8.61 -10.23
CA GLU A 88 3.96 -8.54 -10.96
C GLU A 88 5.10 -7.88 -10.15
N SER A 89 4.81 -6.76 -9.47
CA SER A 89 5.89 -5.86 -9.00
C SER A 89 5.86 -5.52 -7.51
N HIS A 90 4.74 -5.72 -6.81
CA HIS A 90 4.55 -5.18 -5.46
C HIS A 90 5.04 -6.12 -4.34
N GLY A 91 5.49 -5.51 -3.23
CA GLY A 91 5.73 -6.18 -1.95
C GLY A 91 4.45 -6.44 -1.18
N ASN A 92 4.52 -7.24 -0.11
CA ASN A 92 3.38 -7.57 0.75
C ASN A 92 3.03 -6.40 1.70
N TRP A 93 2.56 -5.29 1.12
CA TRP A 93 2.10 -4.09 1.81
C TRP A 93 0.57 -3.90 1.66
N LEU A 94 0.05 -2.79 2.17
CA LEU A 94 -1.36 -2.43 2.12
C LEU A 94 -1.71 -1.70 0.82
N TYR A 95 -2.96 -1.76 0.39
CA TYR A 95 -3.46 -0.97 -0.73
C TYR A 95 -4.92 -0.57 -0.52
N ILE A 96 -5.32 0.57 -1.10
CA ILE A 96 -6.73 0.97 -1.12
C ILE A 96 -7.44 0.21 -2.25
N PRO A 97 -8.60 -0.44 -2.00
CA PRO A 97 -9.35 -1.13 -3.04
C PRO A 97 -9.73 -0.20 -4.20
N TYR A 98 -9.73 -0.72 -5.41
CA TYR A 98 -10.25 -0.02 -6.58
C TYR A 98 -11.70 0.44 -6.34
N GLY A 99 -12.04 1.66 -6.79
CA GLY A 99 -13.37 2.23 -6.63
C GLY A 99 -13.73 2.67 -5.21
N SER A 100 -12.77 2.70 -4.27
CA SER A 100 -12.97 3.36 -2.98
C SER A 100 -13.27 4.85 -3.20
N GLU A 101 -14.23 5.41 -2.45
CA GLU A 101 -14.58 6.83 -2.50
C GLU A 101 -13.44 7.77 -2.06
N HIS A 102 -12.42 7.20 -1.40
CA HIS A 102 -11.24 7.93 -0.91
C HIS A 102 -10.13 8.07 -1.96
N ILE A 103 -10.32 7.48 -3.16
CA ILE A 103 -9.40 7.59 -4.30
C ILE A 103 -10.19 8.05 -5.54
N GLN A 104 -9.62 8.98 -6.31
CA GLN A 104 -10.22 9.53 -7.54
C GLN A 104 -9.79 8.76 -8.78
#